data_AF-A0A942HM84-F1
#
_entry.id   AF-A0A942HM84-F1
#
_cell.length_a   1.000
_cell.length_b   1.000
_cell.length_c   1.000
_cell.angle_alpha   90.00
_cell.angle_beta   90.00
_cell.angle_gamma   90.00
#
_symmetry.space_group_name_H-M   'P 1'
#
loop_
_entity.id
_entity.type
_entity.pdbx_description
1 polymer ?
#
loop_
_entity_poly.entity_id
_entity_poly.type
_entity_poly.pdbx_seq_one_letter_code
_entity_poly.pdbx_strand_id
1 'polypeptide(L)'
;MSRAKLLVGGAILASLLLVGAYFAAGGASYEPLQTQDPCKPRPWRDPEGLQQIAEQFSLSALDGAACQLGVSRETLAQALASPEAREKFAKKYGIDDEKLAKAIRAGLIRAVDDAEEAGALTPILAVPLRGALEQMPLEEAIELVKDGRKLFEGANGILGPVSGLLEQLLP
;
A
#
# COMPACT_ATOMS: atom_id res chain seq x y z
N MET A 1 -14.68 11.10 -52.90
CA MET A 1 -15.54 10.61 -51.79
C MET A 1 -15.37 9.13 -51.47
N SER A 2 -15.14 8.23 -52.43
CA SER A 2 -15.12 6.78 -52.19
C SER A 2 -13.93 6.26 -51.37
N ARG A 3 -12.72 6.84 -51.52
CA ARG A 3 -11.53 6.45 -50.74
C ARG A 3 -11.66 6.79 -49.25
N ALA A 4 -12.21 7.95 -48.93
CA ALA A 4 -12.46 8.35 -47.53
C ALA A 4 -13.49 7.43 -46.86
N LYS A 5 -14.57 7.07 -47.56
CA LYS A 5 -15.57 6.11 -47.07
C LYS A 5 -14.99 4.71 -46.86
N LEU A 6 -14.09 4.26 -47.74
CA LEU A 6 -13.38 2.98 -47.60
C LEU A 6 -12.43 2.97 -46.41
N LEU A 7 -11.69 4.06 -46.18
CA LEU A 7 -10.79 4.18 -45.02
C LEU A 7 -11.57 4.20 -43.71
N VAL A 8 -12.65 4.98 -43.64
CA VAL A 8 -13.52 5.04 -42.45
C VAL A 8 -14.19 3.68 -42.21
N GLY A 9 -14.72 3.05 -43.26
CA GLY A 9 -15.32 1.71 -43.16
C GLY A 9 -14.30 0.65 -42.71
N GLY A 10 -13.09 0.68 -43.26
CA GLY A 10 -12.00 -0.23 -42.87
C GLY A 10 -11.57 -0.05 -41.42
N ALA A 11 -11.46 1.19 -40.93
CA ALA A 11 -11.13 1.48 -39.54
C ALA A 11 -12.20 0.95 -38.58
N ILE A 12 -13.49 1.17 -38.89
CA ILE A 12 -14.61 0.65 -38.09
C ILE A 12 -14.57 -0.87 -38.03
N LEU A 13 -14.36 -1.53 -39.18
CA LEU A 13 -14.30 -2.98 -39.25
C LEU A 13 -13.12 -3.53 -38.42
N ALA A 14 -11.95 -2.90 -38.52
CA ALA A 14 -10.78 -3.28 -37.75
C ALA A 14 -10.99 -3.12 -36.23
N SER A 15 -11.61 -2.02 -35.79
CA SER A 15 -11.96 -1.81 -34.38
C SER A 15 -12.95 -2.86 -33.86
N LEU A 16 -13.98 -3.19 -34.63
CA LEU A 16 -14.96 -4.22 -34.25
C LEU A 16 -14.31 -5.61 -34.18
N LEU A 17 -13.42 -5.94 -35.11
CA LEU A 17 -12.65 -7.19 -35.08
C LEU A 17 -11.76 -7.27 -33.85
N LEU A 18 -11.10 -6.19 -33.47
CA LEU A 18 -10.27 -6.11 -32.26
C LEU A 18 -11.10 -6.34 -30.99
N VAL A 19 -12.26 -5.69 -30.88
CA VAL A 19 -13.19 -5.87 -29.75
C VAL A 19 -13.69 -7.32 -29.71
N GLY A 20 -14.09 -7.89 -30.85
CA GLY A 20 -14.52 -9.29 -30.92
C GLY A 20 -13.42 -10.29 -30.52
N ALA A 21 -12.19 -10.06 -30.98
CA ALA A 21 -11.03 -10.86 -30.58
C ALA A 21 -10.75 -10.76 -29.08
N TYR A 22 -10.88 -9.57 -28.49
CA TYR A 22 -10.74 -9.36 -27.05
C TYR A 22 -11.81 -10.13 -26.26
N PHE A 23 -13.07 -10.09 -26.68
CA PHE A 23 -14.13 -10.90 -26.05
C PHE A 23 -13.86 -12.40 -26.18
N ALA A 24 -13.45 -12.87 -27.35
CA ALA A 24 -13.11 -14.28 -27.58
C ALA A 24 -11.91 -14.75 -26.73
N ALA A 25 -10.96 -13.86 -26.44
CA ALA A 25 -9.83 -14.11 -25.56
C ALA A 25 -10.19 -14.07 -24.05
N GLY A 26 -11.47 -13.95 -23.70
CA GLY A 26 -11.91 -13.87 -22.30
C GLY A 26 -11.90 -12.47 -21.73
N GLY A 27 -11.84 -11.42 -22.55
CA GLY A 27 -11.88 -10.03 -22.09
C GLY A 27 -13.14 -9.64 -21.30
N ALA A 28 -14.20 -10.46 -21.35
CA ALA A 28 -15.41 -10.30 -20.53
C ALA A 28 -15.50 -11.23 -19.32
N SER A 29 -14.58 -12.18 -19.14
CA SER A 29 -14.61 -13.12 -18.02
C SER A 29 -13.92 -12.57 -16.78
N TYR A 30 -13.94 -11.25 -16.59
CA TYR A 30 -13.41 -10.64 -15.37
C TYR A 30 -14.34 -10.98 -14.21
N GLU A 31 -13.91 -11.90 -13.36
CA GLU A 31 -14.48 -12.10 -12.04
C GLU A 31 -13.59 -11.39 -11.02
N PRO A 32 -14.13 -10.44 -10.23
CA PRO A 32 -13.37 -9.85 -9.14
C PRO A 32 -12.91 -10.95 -8.20
N LEU A 33 -11.59 -11.10 -8.05
CA LEU A 33 -11.04 -11.98 -7.02
C LEU A 33 -11.63 -11.57 -5.66
N GLN A 34 -12.01 -12.55 -4.85
CA GLN A 34 -12.48 -12.25 -3.50
C GLN A 34 -11.42 -11.47 -2.74
N THR A 35 -11.86 -10.39 -2.10
CA THR A 35 -11.02 -9.59 -1.20
C THR A 35 -10.50 -10.50 -0.10
N GLN A 36 -9.17 -10.58 0.02
CA GLN A 36 -8.54 -11.39 1.04
C GLN A 36 -8.85 -10.82 2.42
N ASP A 37 -8.92 -11.70 3.42
CA ASP A 37 -9.11 -11.32 4.81
C ASP A 37 -7.86 -10.54 5.30
N PRO A 38 -7.99 -9.25 5.65
CA PRO A 38 -6.85 -8.43 6.06
C PRO A 38 -6.26 -8.86 7.41
N CYS A 39 -7.00 -9.63 8.21
CA CYS A 39 -6.50 -10.13 9.48
C CYS A 39 -5.61 -11.36 9.33
N LYS A 40 -5.71 -12.08 8.20
CA LYS A 40 -4.89 -13.27 7.95
C LYS A 40 -3.48 -12.87 7.53
N PRO A 41 -2.44 -13.54 8.08
CA PRO A 41 -1.07 -13.28 7.66
C PRO A 41 -0.89 -13.59 6.18
N ARG A 42 -0.13 -12.74 5.49
CA ARG A 42 0.31 -12.96 4.11
C ARG A 42 1.71 -13.57 4.14
N PRO A 43 2.03 -14.54 3.27
CA PRO A 43 3.41 -14.98 3.10
C PRO A 43 4.27 -13.81 2.61
N TRP A 44 5.30 -13.48 3.38
CA TRP A 44 6.34 -12.56 2.93
C TRP A 44 7.11 -13.22 1.78
N ARG A 45 7.14 -12.55 0.63
CA ARG A 45 7.89 -13.01 -0.55
C ARG A 45 9.34 -12.60 -0.37
N ASP A 46 10.28 -13.46 -0.75
CA ASP A 46 11.71 -13.15 -0.74
C ASP A 46 11.99 -12.03 -1.76
N PRO A 47 12.14 -10.76 -1.32
CA PRO A 47 12.22 -9.61 -2.21
C PRO A 47 13.68 -9.38 -2.61
N GLU A 48 13.95 -9.31 -3.91
CA GLU A 48 15.30 -9.05 -4.45
C GLU A 48 15.71 -7.57 -4.37
N GLY A 49 14.93 -6.68 -3.74
CA GLY A 49 15.27 -5.26 -3.61
C GLY A 49 14.35 -4.40 -2.72
N LEU A 50 14.85 -3.20 -2.39
CA LEU A 50 14.20 -2.24 -1.49
C LEU A 50 12.78 -1.85 -1.93
N GLN A 51 12.53 -1.75 -3.23
CA GLN A 51 11.22 -1.42 -3.77
C GLN A 51 10.16 -2.47 -3.39
N GLN A 52 10.54 -3.75 -3.47
CA GLN A 52 9.64 -4.87 -3.17
C GLN A 52 9.45 -5.04 -1.67
N ILE A 53 10.48 -4.72 -0.86
CA ILE A 53 10.36 -4.63 0.60
C ILE A 53 9.37 -3.53 0.97
N ALA A 54 9.51 -2.33 0.40
CA ALA A 54 8.61 -1.20 0.64
C ALA A 54 7.16 -1.52 0.25
N GLU A 55 6.96 -2.19 -0.88
CA GLU A 55 5.63 -2.65 -1.31
C GLU A 55 5.02 -3.62 -0.30
N GLN A 56 5.77 -4.63 0.14
CA GLN A 56 5.29 -5.61 1.12
C GLN A 56 5.00 -4.97 2.49
N PHE A 57 5.84 -4.03 2.89
CA PHE A 57 5.63 -3.22 4.09
C PHE A 57 4.33 -2.42 4.01
N SER A 58 4.14 -1.62 2.96
CA SER A 58 2.90 -0.85 2.74
C SER A 58 1.66 -1.73 2.74
N LEU A 59 1.74 -2.89 2.10
CA LEU A 59 0.63 -3.83 2.05
C LEU A 59 0.32 -4.46 3.41
N SER A 60 1.34 -4.88 4.17
CA SER A 60 1.15 -5.38 5.54
C SER A 60 0.56 -4.29 6.44
N ALA A 61 1.00 -3.04 6.27
CA ALA A 61 0.48 -1.92 7.05
C ALA A 61 -1.01 -1.66 6.76
N LEU A 62 -1.41 -1.69 5.49
CA LEU A 62 -2.81 -1.60 5.09
C LEU A 62 -3.63 -2.78 5.61
N ASP A 63 -3.10 -4.01 5.57
CA ASP A 63 -3.79 -5.20 6.07
C ASP A 63 -4.02 -5.09 7.60
N GLY A 64 -2.99 -4.73 8.37
CA GLY A 64 -3.11 -4.53 9.82
C GLY A 64 -4.11 -3.42 10.20
N ALA A 65 -4.06 -2.29 9.50
CA ALA A 65 -5.00 -1.18 9.75
C ALA A 65 -6.44 -1.54 9.34
N ALA A 66 -6.62 -2.22 8.20
CA ALA A 66 -7.93 -2.66 7.73
C ALA A 66 -8.54 -3.70 8.68
N CYS A 67 -7.71 -4.61 9.23
CA CYS A 67 -8.11 -5.55 10.26
C CYS A 67 -8.62 -4.84 11.53
N GLN A 68 -7.91 -3.81 12.00
CA GLN A 68 -8.33 -3.01 13.16
C GLN A 68 -9.64 -2.25 12.92
N LEU A 69 -9.89 -1.80 11.69
CA LEU A 69 -11.10 -1.06 11.33
C LEU A 69 -12.28 -1.97 10.93
N GLY A 70 -12.05 -3.27 10.74
CA GLY A 70 -13.07 -4.21 10.29
C GLY A 70 -13.55 -3.96 8.86
N VAL A 71 -12.67 -3.47 7.98
CA VAL A 71 -12.96 -3.19 6.56
C VAL A 71 -12.00 -3.96 5.65
N SER A 72 -12.27 -4.04 4.35
CA SER A 72 -11.30 -4.63 3.42
C SER A 72 -10.11 -3.70 3.20
N ARG A 73 -8.95 -4.28 2.87
CA ARG A 73 -7.73 -3.54 2.50
C ARG A 73 -8.01 -2.56 1.36
N GLU A 74 -8.76 -2.99 0.34
CA GLU A 74 -9.08 -2.18 -0.84
C GLU A 74 -9.96 -0.98 -0.46
N THR A 75 -10.89 -1.18 0.47
CA THR A 75 -11.72 -0.10 1.01
C THR A 75 -10.85 0.93 1.73
N LEU A 76 -9.91 0.47 2.56
CA LEU A 76 -9.01 1.37 3.28
C LEU A 76 -8.03 2.08 2.34
N ALA A 77 -7.44 1.37 1.38
CA ALA A 77 -6.54 1.95 0.38
C ALA A 77 -7.23 3.06 -0.42
N GLN A 78 -8.49 2.83 -0.84
CA GLN A 78 -9.30 3.85 -1.51
C GLN A 78 -9.58 5.04 -0.58
N ALA A 79 -9.88 4.78 0.70
CA ALA A 79 -10.13 5.83 1.68
C ALA A 79 -8.90 6.73 1.89
N LEU A 80 -7.70 6.16 1.89
CA LEU A 80 -6.47 6.93 2.10
C LEU A 80 -6.05 7.73 0.87
N ALA A 81 -6.55 7.42 -0.34
CA ALA A 81 -6.10 8.03 -1.59
C ALA A 81 -6.15 9.57 -1.59
N SER A 82 -7.12 10.19 -0.93
CA SER A 82 -7.21 11.64 -0.79
C SER A 82 -7.89 12.05 0.54
N PRO A 83 -7.72 13.30 0.99
CA PRO A 83 -8.43 13.81 2.17
C PRO A 83 -9.96 13.69 2.06
N GLU A 84 -10.52 13.95 0.88
CA GLU A 84 -11.96 13.87 0.63
C GLU A 84 -12.48 12.43 0.67
N ALA A 85 -11.69 11.47 0.18
CA ALA A 85 -12.01 10.05 0.28
C ALA A 85 -12.00 9.58 1.74
N ARG A 86 -11.03 10.05 2.53
CA ARG A 86 -10.91 9.76 3.97
C ARG A 86 -12.10 10.30 4.75
N GLU A 87 -12.54 11.53 4.47
CA GLU A 87 -13.72 12.11 5.11
C GLU A 87 -15.00 11.32 4.78
N LYS A 88 -15.18 10.92 3.52
CA LYS A 88 -16.31 10.08 3.10
C LYS A 88 -16.29 8.72 3.80
N PHE A 89 -15.12 8.10 3.90
CA PHE A 89 -14.91 6.85 4.61
C PHE A 89 -15.24 6.97 6.10
N ALA A 90 -14.69 7.99 6.78
CA ALA A 90 -14.96 8.29 8.18
C ALA A 90 -16.47 8.42 8.46
N LYS A 91 -17.19 9.19 7.63
CA LYS A 91 -18.64 9.34 7.74
C LYS A 91 -19.39 8.03 7.47
N LYS A 92 -19.00 7.28 6.44
CA LYS A 92 -19.67 6.03 6.04
C LYS A 92 -19.57 4.94 7.11
N TYR A 93 -18.41 4.84 7.76
CA TYR A 93 -18.11 3.77 8.72
C TYR A 93 -18.15 4.22 10.19
N GLY A 94 -18.48 5.50 10.46
CA GLY A 94 -18.52 6.03 11.83
C GLY A 94 -17.15 5.96 12.51
N ILE A 95 -16.09 6.32 11.79
CA ILE A 95 -14.71 6.30 12.26
C ILE A 95 -14.27 7.74 12.46
N ASP A 96 -13.84 8.08 13.67
CA ASP A 96 -13.19 9.36 13.96
C ASP A 96 -11.68 9.31 13.66
N ASP A 97 -11.05 10.49 13.66
CA ASP A 97 -9.63 10.62 13.33
C ASP A 97 -8.72 9.90 14.34
N GLU A 98 -9.14 9.80 15.61
CA GLU A 98 -8.38 9.09 16.65
C GLU A 98 -8.37 7.58 16.39
N LYS A 99 -9.53 7.00 16.10
CA LYS A 99 -9.67 5.59 15.74
C LYS A 99 -8.93 5.28 14.44
N LEU A 100 -9.00 6.17 13.45
CA LEU A 100 -8.23 6.02 12.22
C LEU A 100 -6.73 6.05 12.49
N ALA A 101 -6.24 7.03 13.27
CA ALA A 101 -4.83 7.14 13.64
C ALA A 101 -4.33 5.90 14.37
N LYS A 102 -5.10 5.43 15.35
CA LYS A 102 -4.79 4.20 16.08
C LYS A 102 -4.68 2.99 15.15
N ALA A 103 -5.61 2.85 14.20
CA ALA A 103 -5.59 1.74 13.25
C ALA A 103 -4.39 1.82 12.28
N ILE A 104 -4.09 3.01 11.74
CA ILE A 104 -2.94 3.20 10.85
C ILE A 104 -1.62 2.89 11.56
N ARG A 105 -1.44 3.38 12.80
CA ARG A 105 -0.25 3.08 13.62
C ARG A 105 -0.12 1.59 13.92
N ALA A 106 -1.22 0.94 14.32
CA ALA A 106 -1.23 -0.50 14.55
C ALA A 106 -0.89 -1.30 13.27
N GLY A 107 -1.36 -0.84 12.11
CA GLY A 107 -0.96 -1.38 10.81
C GLY A 107 0.54 -1.27 10.57
N LEU A 108 1.11 -0.06 10.73
CA LEU A 108 2.54 0.15 10.55
C LEU A 108 3.40 -0.68 11.51
N ILE A 109 2.97 -0.84 12.76
CA ILE A 109 3.65 -1.71 13.75
C ILE A 109 3.62 -3.16 13.27
N ARG A 110 2.46 -3.66 12.81
CA ARG A 110 2.36 -5.00 12.20
C ARG A 110 3.31 -5.16 11.02
N ALA A 111 3.46 -4.14 10.18
CA ALA A 111 4.37 -4.20 9.05
C ALA A 111 5.85 -4.29 9.48
N VAL A 112 6.22 -3.67 10.60
CA VAL A 112 7.53 -3.84 11.22
C VAL A 112 7.70 -5.27 11.75
N ASP A 113 6.68 -5.81 12.43
CA ASP A 113 6.70 -7.17 12.97
C ASP A 113 6.82 -8.22 11.85
N ASP A 114 6.01 -8.10 10.78
CA ASP A 114 6.04 -8.99 9.62
C ASP A 114 7.39 -8.93 8.90
N ALA A 115 8.01 -7.74 8.81
CA ALA A 115 9.34 -7.57 8.20
C ALA A 115 10.47 -8.17 9.07
N GLU A 116 10.35 -8.07 10.40
CA GLU A 116 11.28 -8.70 11.35
C GLU A 116 11.18 -10.22 11.28
N GLU A 117 9.95 -10.77 11.29
CA GLU A 117 9.70 -12.22 11.19
C GLU A 117 10.22 -12.80 9.87
N ALA A 118 10.12 -12.03 8.78
CA ALA A 118 10.64 -12.40 7.46
C ALA A 118 12.17 -12.22 7.31
N GLY A 119 12.87 -11.68 8.32
CA GLY A 119 14.31 -11.39 8.25
C GLY A 119 14.67 -10.19 7.35
N ALA A 120 13.69 -9.45 6.86
CA ALA A 120 13.89 -8.22 6.09
C ALA A 120 14.30 -7.03 6.98
N LEU A 121 14.05 -7.12 8.28
CA LEU A 121 14.43 -6.13 9.28
C LEU A 121 15.09 -6.82 10.49
N THR A 122 16.18 -6.24 11.00
CA THR A 122 16.84 -6.80 12.18
C THR A 122 16.11 -6.38 13.47
N PRO A 123 16.08 -7.23 14.52
CA PRO A 123 15.41 -6.89 15.80
C PRO A 123 15.89 -5.58 16.42
N ILE A 124 17.18 -5.26 16.24
CA ILE A 124 17.82 -4.03 16.75
C ILE A 124 17.20 -2.78 16.10
N LEU A 125 16.81 -2.87 14.83
CA LEU A 125 16.14 -1.78 14.12
C LEU A 125 14.62 -1.78 14.36
N ALA A 126 14.01 -2.95 14.53
CA ALA A 126 12.56 -3.08 14.73
C ALA A 126 12.05 -2.43 16.02
N VAL A 127 12.76 -2.57 17.14
CA VAL A 127 12.37 -1.99 18.44
C VAL A 127 12.22 -0.45 18.40
N PRO A 128 13.24 0.33 17.99
CA PRO A 128 13.10 1.79 17.94
C PRO A 128 12.07 2.23 16.89
N LEU A 129 11.91 1.50 15.79
CA LEU A 129 10.89 1.78 14.78
C LEU A 129 9.48 1.64 15.35
N ARG A 130 9.19 0.59 16.11
CA ARG A 130 7.89 0.42 16.81
C ARG A 130 7.59 1.62 17.70
N GLY A 131 8.54 2.03 18.53
CA GLY A 131 8.37 3.18 19.42
C GLY A 131 8.12 4.50 18.69
N ALA A 132 8.78 4.72 17.55
CA ALA A 132 8.56 5.91 16.73
C ALA A 132 7.14 5.93 16.11
N LEU A 133 6.65 4.78 15.66
CA LEU A 133 5.33 4.66 15.04
C LEU A 133 4.17 4.89 16.04
N GLU A 134 4.34 4.54 17.31
CA GLU A 134 3.31 4.74 18.34
C GLU A 134 2.91 6.21 18.53
N GLN A 135 3.86 7.13 18.37
CA GLN A 135 3.67 8.57 18.57
C GLN A 135 3.48 9.35 17.27
N MET A 136 3.52 8.67 16.12
CA MET A 136 3.51 9.31 14.81
C MET A 136 2.18 10.05 14.51
N PRO A 137 2.21 11.32 14.08
CA PRO A 137 1.01 12.02 13.59
C PRO A 137 0.28 11.23 12.49
N LEU A 138 -1.04 11.38 12.40
CA LEU A 138 -1.87 10.61 11.46
C LEU A 138 -1.44 10.84 10.01
N GLU A 139 -1.16 12.08 9.63
CA GLU A 139 -0.79 12.46 8.27
C GLU A 139 0.52 11.80 7.84
N GLU A 140 1.53 11.80 8.73
CA GLU A 140 2.81 11.14 8.51
C GLU A 140 2.65 9.62 8.40
N ALA A 141 1.82 9.04 9.27
CA ALA A 141 1.53 7.62 9.25
C ALA A 141 0.83 7.19 7.94
N ILE A 142 -0.13 7.99 7.45
CA ILE A 142 -0.79 7.74 6.16
C ILE A 142 0.20 7.83 5.01
N GLU A 143 1.07 8.85 5.01
CA GLU A 143 2.10 9.00 3.98
C GLU A 143 3.06 7.81 3.94
N LEU A 144 3.43 7.30 5.12
CA LEU A 144 4.28 6.11 5.23
C LEU A 144 3.58 4.85 4.71
N VAL A 145 2.29 4.69 4.96
CA VAL A 145 1.50 3.59 4.39
C VAL A 145 1.43 3.69 2.87
N LYS A 146 1.21 4.89 2.32
CA LYS A 146 1.11 5.13 0.86
C LYS A 146 2.43 4.93 0.12
N ASP A 147 3.54 5.34 0.73
CA ASP A 147 4.86 5.26 0.15
C ASP A 147 5.85 4.69 1.17
N GLY A 148 5.82 3.36 1.33
CA GLY A 148 6.68 2.62 2.26
C GLY A 148 8.17 2.85 2.03
N ARG A 149 8.58 3.36 0.85
CA ARG A 149 9.98 3.74 0.58
C ARG A 149 10.46 4.83 1.49
N LYS A 150 9.59 5.74 1.96
CA LYS A 150 9.97 6.82 2.89
C LYS A 150 10.57 6.28 4.19
N LEU A 151 10.22 5.05 4.59
CA LEU A 151 10.85 4.36 5.72
C LEU A 151 12.33 4.06 5.47
N PHE A 152 12.66 3.68 4.23
CA PHE A 152 13.97 3.20 3.82
C PHE A 152 14.86 4.29 3.20
N GLU A 153 14.28 5.29 2.56
CA GLU A 153 14.94 6.55 2.14
C GLU A 153 15.26 7.43 3.37
N GLY A 154 14.50 7.24 4.45
CA GLY A 154 14.59 7.93 5.73
C GLY A 154 15.79 7.58 6.62
N ALA A 155 16.84 6.93 6.11
CA ALA A 155 18.14 6.89 6.79
C ALA A 155 18.70 8.30 7.09
N ASN A 156 18.17 9.35 6.43
CA ASN A 156 18.41 10.75 6.75
C ASN A 156 17.26 11.48 7.48
N GLY A 157 16.05 10.90 7.56
CA GLY A 157 14.84 11.61 8.02
C GLY A 157 14.25 11.13 9.34
N ILE A 158 14.25 9.82 9.59
CA ILE A 158 13.69 9.20 10.81
C ILE A 158 14.83 8.77 11.76
N LEU A 159 16.01 8.47 11.19
CA LEU A 159 17.23 8.12 11.93
C LEU A 159 18.21 9.29 12.12
N GLY A 160 17.79 10.54 11.88
CA GLY A 160 18.63 11.73 12.05
C GLY A 160 19.40 11.83 13.39
N PRO A 161 18.85 11.35 14.53
CA PRO A 161 19.61 11.33 15.79
C PRO A 161 20.59 10.15 15.93
N VAL A 162 20.41 9.05 15.19
CA VAL A 162 21.15 7.79 15.36
C VAL A 162 22.29 7.62 14.34
N SER A 163 22.20 8.24 13.16
CA SER A 163 23.31 8.27 12.20
C SER A 163 24.53 9.02 12.77
N GLY A 164 24.33 10.17 13.41
CA GLY A 164 25.40 10.89 14.11
C GLY A 164 26.00 10.14 15.29
N LEU A 165 25.29 9.14 15.83
CA LEU A 165 25.73 8.31 16.95
C LEU A 165 26.56 7.10 16.48
N LEU A 166 26.26 6.56 15.29
CA LEU A 166 27.04 5.51 14.64
C LEU A 166 28.37 6.02 14.05
N GLU A 167 28.39 7.25 13.51
CA GLU A 167 29.62 7.92 13.04
C GLU A 167 30.59 8.30 14.17
N GLN A 168 30.14 8.31 15.42
CA GLN A 168 30.99 8.53 16.60
C GLN A 168 31.53 7.23 17.24
N LEU A 169 31.00 6.07 16.83
CA LEU A 169 31.29 4.75 17.43
C LEU A 169 32.09 3.82 16.51
N LEU A 170 32.31 4.20 15.26
CA LEU A 170 33.23 3.54 14.33
C LEU A 170 34.25 4.58 13.84
N PRO A 171 35.57 4.36 14.05
CA PRO A 171 36.61 5.26 13.55
C PRO A 171 36.72 5.22 12.02
#